data_AF-A0A7W8ZJ91-F1
#
_entry.id   AF-A0A7W8ZJ91-F1
#
_cell.length_a   1.000
_cell.length_b   1.000
_cell.length_c   1.000
_cell.angle_alpha   90.00
_cell.angle_beta   90.00
_cell.angle_gamma   90.00
#
_symmetry.space_group_name_H-M   'P 1'
#
loop_
_entity.id
_entity.type
_entity.pdbx_description
1 polymer ?
#
loop_
_entity_poly.entity_id
_entity_poly.type
_entity_poly.pdbx_seq_one_letter_code
_entity_poly.pdbx_strand_id
1 'polypeptide(L)'
;MNKEKPDGFDSSGIRFTRYEASEELVRNLKESWQSYVSQDIPAYPGHFSDQGIVICGGGIRYFTCAWVSIHLLRNSGCALPIELWYMDEELNEEVIMELQALNVVCKNVDHYASSPLQGYAIKPFAILNSAFKEVLFIDADNNCLADPTYLFDTEDYKKNGAVFWPDFWKTDIGNPIWKIVDATDYEEYEQESGQILIHKERCWAALNLCMYFNQQRDIYYQFLLGDKDTFKFAWKALQQPYSMIATPVAFCGYAGELNTIPYKGIAMVQHDLQGRILFIHQNLMKWDVVKDDEFLWGKIKKFKPDAKNRLFILEIVKLSKGRQKLVFDIDGDISVENFLEEILEKEKLCLAVLKDLRTSGFYLRFILYLYQTRLRT
;
A
#
# COMPACT_ATOMS: atom_id res chain seq x y z
N MET A 1 19.90 29.69 -17.67
CA MET A 1 18.97 29.23 -16.62
C MET A 1 18.12 28.11 -17.20
N ASN A 2 18.68 26.90 -17.26
CA ASN A 2 17.99 25.73 -17.78
C ASN A 2 17.01 25.22 -16.72
N LYS A 3 15.77 24.95 -17.14
CA LYS A 3 14.70 24.44 -16.31
C LYS A 3 15.01 22.98 -15.96
N GLU A 4 15.72 22.77 -14.85
CA GLU A 4 16.03 21.48 -14.24
C GLU A 4 14.72 20.79 -13.79
N LYS A 5 14.62 19.46 -13.93
CA LYS A 5 13.40 18.62 -13.80
C LYS A 5 13.04 18.31 -12.33
N PRO A 6 11.80 18.51 -11.83
CA PRO A 6 11.41 18.25 -10.42
C PRO A 6 11.55 16.77 -10.05
N ASP A 7 11.62 16.45 -8.75
CA ASP A 7 11.48 15.07 -8.24
C ASP A 7 10.34 14.37 -8.97
N GLY A 8 10.58 13.16 -9.43
CA GLY A 8 9.62 12.53 -10.33
C GLY A 8 10.07 11.22 -10.94
N PHE A 9 9.38 10.87 -12.00
CA PHE A 9 9.54 9.61 -12.71
C PHE A 9 9.91 9.92 -14.15
N ASP A 10 10.88 9.19 -14.68
CA ASP A 10 11.14 9.23 -16.11
C ASP A 10 10.37 8.13 -16.86
N SER A 11 10.37 8.24 -18.19
CA SER A 11 9.66 7.29 -19.04
C SER A 11 10.29 5.90 -19.08
N SER A 12 11.48 5.71 -18.52
CA SER A 12 12.15 4.42 -18.45
C SER A 12 11.79 3.63 -17.18
N GLY A 13 11.01 4.24 -16.29
CA GLY A 13 10.58 3.63 -15.03
C GLY A 13 11.55 3.87 -13.88
N ILE A 14 12.41 4.90 -13.98
CA ILE A 14 13.28 5.31 -12.88
C ILE A 14 12.63 6.47 -12.13
N ARG A 15 12.53 6.33 -10.80
CA ARG A 15 12.17 7.42 -9.88
C ARG A 15 13.44 8.10 -9.39
N PHE A 16 13.57 9.39 -9.70
CA PHE A 16 14.72 10.21 -9.32
C PHE A 16 14.32 11.29 -8.32
N THR A 17 15.30 11.72 -7.52
CA THR A 17 15.19 12.85 -6.58
C THR A 17 16.30 13.84 -6.90
N ARG A 18 16.03 15.14 -6.72
CA ARG A 18 17.06 16.20 -6.76
C ARG A 18 17.82 16.31 -5.45
N TYR A 19 17.43 15.56 -4.42
CA TYR A 19 18.05 15.65 -3.12
C TYR A 19 19.46 15.06 -3.17
N GLU A 20 20.45 15.94 -3.08
CA GLU A 20 21.85 15.58 -2.92
C GLU A 20 22.21 15.63 -1.43
N ALA A 21 22.54 14.48 -0.86
CA ALA A 21 23.07 14.39 0.50
C ALA A 21 24.59 14.62 0.50
N SER A 22 25.09 15.44 1.43
CA SER A 22 26.53 15.56 1.64
C SER A 22 27.13 14.24 2.15
N GLU A 23 28.42 14.02 1.92
CA GLU A 23 29.11 12.82 2.45
C GLU A 23 29.03 12.73 3.97
N GLU A 24 29.08 13.88 4.65
CA GLU A 24 28.88 13.97 6.10
C GLU A 24 27.48 13.53 6.51
N LEU A 25 26.43 13.99 5.82
CA LEU A 25 25.06 13.57 6.12
C LEU A 25 24.89 12.06 5.88
N VAL A 26 25.41 11.52 4.78
CA VAL A 26 25.35 10.09 4.48
C VAL A 26 26.03 9.27 5.58
N ARG A 27 27.24 9.68 6.01
CA ARG A 27 27.95 9.03 7.11
C ARG A 27 27.16 9.09 8.41
N ASN A 28 26.65 10.27 8.77
CA ASN A 28 25.90 10.47 10.02
C ASN A 28 24.61 9.62 10.03
N LEU A 29 23.89 9.56 8.92
CA LEU A 29 22.70 8.72 8.81
C LEU A 29 23.05 7.23 8.90
N LYS A 30 24.14 6.80 8.26
CA LYS A 30 24.64 5.42 8.35
C LYS A 30 24.98 5.02 9.79
N GLU A 31 25.80 5.82 10.46
CA GLU A 31 26.19 5.61 11.86
C GLU A 31 24.96 5.65 12.79
N SER A 32 24.02 6.55 12.53
CA SER A 32 22.83 6.75 13.35
C SER A 32 21.90 5.53 13.30
N TRP A 33 21.58 5.00 12.12
CA TRP A 33 20.73 3.81 12.05
C TRP A 33 21.43 2.56 12.57
N GLN A 34 22.75 2.44 12.39
CA GLN A 34 23.55 1.35 12.95
C GLN A 34 23.57 1.39 14.49
N SER A 35 23.72 2.60 15.07
CA SER A 35 23.61 2.80 16.51
C SER A 35 22.24 2.37 17.02
N TYR A 36 21.16 2.82 16.37
CA TYR A 36 19.79 2.42 16.72
C TYR A 36 19.62 0.90 16.73
N VAL A 37 20.09 0.21 15.69
CA VAL A 37 20.00 -1.26 15.60
C VAL A 37 20.74 -1.96 16.74
N SER A 38 21.90 -1.44 17.14
CA SER A 38 22.75 -2.07 18.16
C SER A 38 22.33 -1.77 19.61
N GLN A 39 21.60 -0.67 19.86
CA GLN A 39 21.36 -0.16 21.21
C GLN A 39 19.88 0.00 21.56
N ASP A 40 19.04 0.35 20.58
CA ASP A 40 17.69 0.89 20.83
C ASP A 40 16.56 -0.01 20.34
N ILE A 41 16.86 -1.07 19.56
CA ILE A 41 15.83 -2.04 19.17
C ILE A 41 15.37 -2.81 20.42
N PRO A 42 14.07 -2.76 20.77
CA PRO A 42 13.54 -3.49 21.90
C PRO A 42 13.64 -4.99 21.67
N ALA A 43 13.75 -5.77 22.75
CA ALA A 43 13.64 -7.23 22.65
C ALA A 43 12.28 -7.65 22.09
N TYR A 44 12.26 -8.71 21.27
CA TYR A 44 11.00 -9.26 20.77
C TYR A 44 10.13 -9.74 21.94
N PRO A 45 8.89 -9.24 22.09
CA PRO A 45 8.16 -9.38 23.34
C PRO A 45 7.38 -10.70 23.46
N GLY A 46 7.38 -11.58 22.45
CA GLY A 46 6.95 -12.98 22.54
C GLY A 46 5.46 -13.28 22.85
N HIS A 47 4.59 -12.27 22.95
CA HIS A 47 3.18 -12.43 23.38
C HIS A 47 2.17 -12.35 22.24
N PHE A 48 2.62 -12.29 20.99
CA PHE A 48 1.74 -12.18 19.82
C PHE A 48 0.99 -13.49 19.54
N SER A 49 -0.27 -13.40 19.12
CA SER A 49 -1.08 -14.52 18.63
C SER A 49 -0.63 -14.98 17.23
N ASP A 50 -1.35 -15.90 16.59
CA ASP A 50 -0.97 -16.45 15.27
C ASP A 50 -1.18 -15.46 14.10
N GLN A 51 -1.83 -15.89 13.03
CA GLN A 51 -1.94 -15.14 11.76
C GLN A 51 -3.10 -14.15 11.79
N GLY A 52 -2.92 -13.00 11.14
CA GLY A 52 -4.00 -12.05 10.97
C GLY A 52 -3.72 -10.98 9.92
N ILE A 53 -4.77 -10.22 9.60
CA ILE A 53 -4.72 -9.12 8.65
C ILE A 53 -4.74 -7.80 9.41
N VAL A 54 -3.92 -6.86 8.97
CA VAL A 54 -3.89 -5.50 9.49
C VAL A 54 -4.27 -4.53 8.39
N ILE A 55 -5.24 -3.66 8.67
CA ILE A 55 -5.69 -2.60 7.75
C ILE A 55 -5.61 -1.27 8.47
N CYS A 56 -5.03 -0.25 7.83
CA CYS A 56 -5.14 1.13 8.30
C CYS A 56 -6.30 1.82 7.57
N GLY A 57 -7.23 2.38 8.32
CA GLY A 57 -8.44 3.02 7.78
C GLY A 57 -8.99 4.07 8.73
N GLY A 58 -10.09 4.71 8.35
CA GLY A 58 -10.65 5.84 9.10
C GLY A 58 -11.21 6.92 8.20
N GLY A 59 -12.08 7.75 8.78
CA GLY A 59 -12.80 8.79 8.05
C GLY A 59 -13.70 8.22 6.95
N ILE A 60 -14.47 9.06 6.28
CA ILE A 60 -15.39 8.59 5.22
C ILE A 60 -14.62 7.81 4.14
N ARG A 61 -13.46 8.33 3.72
CA ARG A 61 -12.72 7.81 2.58
C ARG A 61 -12.22 6.38 2.80
N TYR A 62 -11.38 6.16 3.82
CA TYR A 62 -10.72 4.88 4.00
C TYR A 62 -11.59 3.88 4.76
N PHE A 63 -12.53 4.33 5.60
CA PHE A 63 -13.55 3.42 6.14
C PHE A 63 -14.38 2.80 5.02
N THR A 64 -14.86 3.60 4.06
CA THR A 64 -15.65 3.06 2.92
C THR A 64 -14.86 2.01 2.16
N CYS A 65 -13.58 2.27 1.89
CA CYS A 65 -12.75 1.30 1.19
C CYS A 65 -12.52 0.03 2.02
N ALA A 66 -12.16 0.18 3.31
CA ALA A 66 -11.94 -0.95 4.20
C ALA A 66 -13.20 -1.82 4.33
N TRP A 67 -14.38 -1.21 4.43
CA TRP A 67 -15.66 -1.93 4.45
C TRP A 67 -15.84 -2.82 3.22
N VAL A 68 -15.64 -2.27 2.01
CA VAL A 68 -15.72 -3.04 0.76
C VAL A 68 -14.69 -4.16 0.72
N SER A 69 -13.42 -3.87 1.05
CA SER A 69 -12.34 -4.86 1.02
C SER A 69 -12.54 -5.99 2.04
N ILE A 70 -13.02 -5.67 3.25
CA ILE A 70 -13.34 -6.66 4.30
C ILE A 70 -14.49 -7.57 3.84
N HIS A 71 -15.57 -7.01 3.28
CA HIS A 71 -16.65 -7.83 2.74
C HIS A 71 -16.20 -8.74 1.59
N LEU A 72 -15.30 -8.26 0.74
CA LEU A 72 -14.71 -9.08 -0.34
C LEU A 72 -13.90 -10.26 0.23
N LEU A 73 -13.09 -10.01 1.26
CA LEU A 73 -12.36 -11.06 2.01
C LEU A 73 -13.32 -12.07 2.65
N ARG A 74 -14.37 -11.60 3.34
CA ARG A 74 -15.35 -12.52 3.97
C ARG A 74 -16.10 -13.34 2.93
N ASN A 75 -16.46 -12.75 1.80
CA ASN A 75 -17.10 -13.46 0.69
C ASN A 75 -16.15 -14.47 0.00
N SER A 76 -14.83 -14.27 0.06
CA SER A 76 -13.87 -15.24 -0.48
C SER A 76 -13.65 -16.46 0.42
N GLY A 77 -14.23 -16.46 1.63
CA GLY A 77 -14.07 -17.51 2.64
C GLY A 77 -12.95 -17.23 3.65
N CYS A 78 -12.29 -16.07 3.58
CA CYS A 78 -11.22 -15.71 4.50
C CYS A 78 -11.74 -15.57 5.94
N ALA A 79 -11.26 -16.45 6.82
CA ALA A 79 -11.60 -16.49 8.24
C ALA A 79 -10.55 -15.82 9.15
N LEU A 80 -9.45 -15.29 8.58
CA LEU A 80 -8.40 -14.65 9.36
C LEU A 80 -8.97 -13.49 10.19
N PRO A 81 -8.54 -13.34 11.46
CA PRO A 81 -8.87 -12.17 12.26
C PRO A 81 -8.29 -10.92 11.60
N ILE A 82 -9.05 -9.82 11.66
CA ILE A 82 -8.65 -8.53 11.10
C ILE A 82 -8.53 -7.52 12.24
N GLU A 83 -7.43 -6.76 12.26
CA GLU A 83 -7.34 -5.53 13.03
C GLU A 83 -7.42 -4.32 12.10
N LEU A 84 -8.37 -3.42 12.37
CA LEU A 84 -8.46 -2.13 11.68
C LEU A 84 -7.92 -1.03 12.60
N TRP A 85 -6.86 -0.37 12.16
CA TRP A 85 -6.18 0.71 12.88
C TRP A 85 -6.62 2.08 12.34
N TYR A 86 -7.01 2.98 13.22
CA TYR A 86 -7.49 4.33 12.90
C TYR A 86 -6.93 5.38 13.88
N MET A 87 -7.01 6.67 13.54
CA MET A 87 -6.51 7.76 14.40
C MET A 87 -7.65 8.66 14.89
N ASP A 88 -7.41 9.42 15.95
CA ASP A 88 -8.31 10.46 16.44
C ASP A 88 -9.77 9.95 16.60
N GLU A 89 -10.73 10.79 16.17
CA GLU A 89 -12.16 10.53 16.10
C GLU A 89 -12.58 10.06 14.69
N GLU A 90 -11.71 9.35 13.97
CA GLU A 90 -12.00 8.92 12.59
C GLU A 90 -13.10 7.85 12.48
N LEU A 91 -13.39 7.13 13.57
CA LEU A 91 -14.45 6.13 13.71
C LEU A 91 -15.26 6.37 14.99
N ASN A 92 -16.57 6.12 14.94
CA ASN A 92 -17.45 6.15 16.11
C ASN A 92 -17.80 4.73 16.60
N GLU A 93 -18.40 4.64 17.79
CA GLU A 93 -18.79 3.36 18.42
C GLU A 93 -19.69 2.49 17.53
N GLU A 94 -20.64 3.12 16.82
CA GLU A 94 -21.57 2.40 15.93
C GLU A 94 -20.84 1.70 14.78
N VAL A 95 -19.90 2.40 14.11
CA VAL A 95 -19.07 1.79 13.07
C VAL A 95 -18.19 0.67 13.61
N ILE A 96 -17.65 0.83 14.83
CA ILE A 96 -16.83 -0.20 15.48
C ILE A 96 -17.67 -1.47 15.73
N MET A 97 -18.92 -1.33 16.17
CA MET A 97 -19.84 -2.46 16.38
C MET A 97 -20.16 -3.20 15.06
N GLU A 98 -20.40 -2.47 13.98
CA GLU A 98 -20.66 -3.04 12.66
C GLU A 98 -19.43 -3.81 12.13
N LEU A 99 -18.23 -3.27 12.31
CA LEU A 99 -16.98 -3.97 11.98
C LEU A 99 -16.76 -5.21 12.87
N GLN A 100 -17.10 -5.12 14.15
CA GLN A 100 -17.02 -6.26 15.08
C GLN A 100 -17.90 -7.43 14.64
N ALA A 101 -19.08 -7.15 14.07
CA ALA A 101 -19.96 -8.19 13.51
C ALA A 101 -19.32 -8.94 12.32
N LEU A 102 -18.29 -8.37 11.68
CA LEU A 102 -17.49 -8.97 10.61
C LEU A 102 -16.18 -9.63 11.13
N ASN A 103 -16.08 -9.83 12.45
CA ASN A 103 -14.88 -10.33 13.13
C ASN A 103 -13.65 -9.42 12.89
N VAL A 104 -13.85 -8.12 13.02
CA VAL A 104 -12.81 -7.09 12.93
C VAL A 104 -12.66 -6.40 14.29
N VAL A 105 -11.44 -6.30 14.79
CA VAL A 105 -11.12 -5.54 16.00
C VAL A 105 -10.59 -4.17 15.60
N CYS A 106 -11.28 -3.10 16.01
CA CYS A 106 -10.82 -1.74 15.76
C CYS A 106 -9.85 -1.28 16.87
N LYS A 107 -8.73 -0.67 16.49
CA LYS A 107 -7.72 -0.13 17.41
C LYS A 107 -7.43 1.33 17.08
N ASN A 108 -7.63 2.20 18.07
CA ASN A 108 -7.21 3.59 17.97
C ASN A 108 -5.71 3.70 18.25
N VAL A 109 -4.98 4.23 17.27
CA VAL A 109 -3.53 4.49 17.33
C VAL A 109 -3.14 5.33 18.55
N ASP A 110 -3.96 6.29 18.94
CA ASP A 110 -3.67 7.24 20.03
C ASP A 110 -3.58 6.57 21.40
N HIS A 111 -4.15 5.36 21.54
CA HIS A 111 -4.04 4.57 22.77
C HIS A 111 -2.69 3.84 22.91
N TYR A 112 -1.91 3.78 21.82
CA TYR A 112 -0.63 3.06 21.77
C TYR A 112 0.55 4.02 21.57
N ALA A 113 0.32 5.18 20.96
CA ALA A 113 1.36 6.12 20.64
C ALA A 113 1.67 7.03 21.83
N SER A 114 2.93 7.08 22.27
CA SER A 114 3.39 7.99 23.32
C SER A 114 3.44 9.46 22.86
N SER A 115 3.39 9.69 21.55
CA SER A 115 3.36 11.01 20.90
C SER A 115 2.53 10.93 19.62
N PRO A 116 1.94 12.06 19.15
CA PRO A 116 1.14 12.05 17.93
C PRO A 116 1.93 11.47 16.75
N LEU A 117 1.41 10.39 16.17
CA LEU A 117 1.95 9.84 14.92
C LEU A 117 1.63 10.81 13.81
N GLN A 118 2.65 11.50 13.30
CA GLN A 118 2.47 12.42 12.20
C GLN A 118 2.68 11.70 10.86
N GLY A 119 1.67 11.73 9.98
CA GLY A 119 1.78 11.32 8.57
C GLY A 119 1.73 9.80 8.32
N TYR A 120 2.30 9.36 7.18
CA TYR A 120 2.20 8.01 6.61
C TYR A 120 2.81 6.86 7.43
N ALA A 121 3.38 7.13 8.61
CA ALA A 121 4.03 6.12 9.47
C ALA A 121 3.06 5.11 10.12
N ILE A 122 1.75 5.22 9.86
CA ILE A 122 0.74 4.38 10.48
C ILE A 122 0.91 2.89 10.12
N LYS A 123 1.35 2.55 8.90
CA LYS A 123 1.46 1.13 8.47
C LYS A 123 2.49 0.34 9.30
N PRO A 124 3.77 0.75 9.37
CA PRO A 124 4.75 0.04 10.21
C PRO A 124 4.35 0.07 11.70
N PHE A 125 3.75 1.17 12.17
CA PHE A 125 3.25 1.26 13.54
C PHE A 125 2.15 0.23 13.83
N ALA A 126 1.14 0.13 12.96
CA ALA A 126 0.03 -0.81 13.11
C ALA A 126 0.53 -2.26 13.03
N ILE A 127 1.47 -2.57 12.12
CA ILE A 127 2.07 -3.91 12.05
C ILE A 127 2.79 -4.24 13.36
N LEU A 128 3.65 -3.35 13.87
CA LEU A 128 4.40 -3.56 15.12
C LEU A 128 3.46 -3.83 16.31
N ASN A 129 2.42 -3.01 16.47
CA ASN A 129 1.53 -3.03 17.63
C ASN A 129 0.32 -3.96 17.48
N SER A 130 0.13 -4.58 16.30
CA SER A 130 -0.91 -5.59 16.09
C SER A 130 -0.73 -6.83 16.96
N ALA A 131 -1.81 -7.55 17.27
CA ALA A 131 -1.71 -8.75 18.11
C ALA A 131 -1.04 -9.94 17.42
N PHE A 132 -0.92 -9.94 16.09
CA PHE A 132 -0.52 -11.12 15.30
C PHE A 132 0.99 -11.29 15.21
N LYS A 133 1.53 -12.50 15.25
CA LYS A 133 2.94 -12.80 14.99
C LYS A 133 3.24 -12.78 13.50
N GLU A 134 2.28 -13.25 12.69
CA GLU A 134 2.34 -13.31 11.24
C GLU A 134 1.27 -12.37 10.67
N VAL A 135 1.71 -11.29 10.03
CA VAL A 135 0.86 -10.19 9.61
C VAL A 135 0.80 -10.12 8.09
N LEU A 136 -0.41 -10.18 7.54
CA LEU A 136 -0.69 -9.68 6.19
C LEU A 136 -1.28 -8.26 6.31
N PHE A 137 -0.46 -7.25 6.04
CA PHE A 137 -0.95 -5.89 5.92
C PHE A 137 -1.65 -5.70 4.57
N ILE A 138 -2.79 -5.02 4.55
CA ILE A 138 -3.54 -4.66 3.34
C ILE A 138 -4.04 -3.21 3.49
N ASP A 139 -3.72 -2.33 2.55
CA ASP A 139 -4.29 -0.97 2.52
C ASP A 139 -5.82 -1.02 2.37
N ALA A 140 -6.53 -0.06 2.96
CA ALA A 140 -7.99 -0.05 2.95
C ALA A 140 -8.58 -0.05 1.52
N ASP A 141 -7.91 0.57 0.55
CA ASP A 141 -8.29 0.63 -0.88
C ASP A 141 -7.65 -0.48 -1.73
N ASN A 142 -7.07 -1.50 -1.10
CA ASN A 142 -6.56 -2.67 -1.78
C ASN A 142 -7.50 -3.87 -1.64
N ASN A 143 -8.06 -4.29 -2.77
CA ASN A 143 -9.10 -5.32 -2.83
C ASN A 143 -8.46 -6.68 -3.09
N CYS A 144 -8.50 -7.58 -2.09
CA CYS A 144 -8.02 -8.95 -2.23
C CYS A 144 -9.10 -9.84 -2.84
N LEU A 145 -8.85 -10.38 -4.04
CA LEU A 145 -9.87 -11.04 -4.86
C LEU A 145 -10.18 -12.49 -4.44
N ALA A 146 -9.32 -13.11 -3.65
CA ALA A 146 -9.41 -14.49 -3.17
C ALA A 146 -9.01 -14.59 -1.68
N ASP A 147 -9.17 -15.77 -1.07
CA ASP A 147 -8.70 -15.99 0.31
C ASP A 147 -7.16 -15.99 0.33
N PRO A 148 -6.50 -15.05 1.05
CA PRO A 148 -5.05 -14.94 1.07
C PRO A 148 -4.38 -15.87 2.11
N THR A 149 -5.14 -16.68 2.86
CA THR A 149 -4.61 -17.50 3.97
C THR A 149 -3.45 -18.41 3.53
N TYR A 150 -3.49 -18.93 2.31
CA TYR A 150 -2.41 -19.80 1.80
C TYR A 150 -1.05 -19.09 1.68
N LEU A 151 -0.99 -17.74 1.67
CA LEU A 151 0.27 -17.01 1.55
C LEU A 151 1.20 -17.29 2.74
N PHE A 152 0.64 -17.48 3.94
CA PHE A 152 1.38 -17.82 5.15
C PHE A 152 2.02 -19.21 5.09
N ASP A 153 1.58 -20.06 4.16
CA ASP A 153 2.10 -21.41 4.00
C ASP A 153 3.12 -21.56 2.87
N THR A 154 3.35 -20.50 2.10
CA THR A 154 4.26 -20.52 0.95
C THR A 154 5.72 -20.75 1.39
N GLU A 155 6.46 -21.51 0.59
CA GLU A 155 7.88 -21.83 0.86
C GLU A 155 8.74 -20.56 0.94
N ASP A 156 8.49 -19.60 0.05
CA ASP A 156 9.12 -18.28 0.06
C ASP A 156 8.95 -17.55 1.39
N TYR A 157 7.73 -17.47 1.90
CA TYR A 157 7.44 -16.84 3.18
C TYR A 157 8.06 -17.62 4.35
N LYS A 158 7.89 -18.95 4.38
CA LYS A 158 8.49 -19.80 5.41
C LYS A 158 10.02 -19.70 5.41
N LYS A 159 10.65 -19.53 4.26
CA LYS A 159 12.10 -19.37 4.14
C LYS A 159 12.57 -17.98 4.58
N ASN A 160 11.91 -16.90 4.17
CA ASN A 160 12.45 -15.55 4.32
C ASN A 160 11.80 -14.74 5.45
N GLY A 161 10.57 -15.06 5.82
CA GLY A 161 9.79 -14.36 6.84
C GLY A 161 9.14 -13.07 6.34
N ALA A 162 9.40 -12.66 5.09
CA ALA A 162 8.75 -11.52 4.47
C ALA A 162 8.49 -11.75 2.99
N VAL A 163 7.30 -11.36 2.52
CA VAL A 163 6.96 -11.27 1.09
C VAL A 163 6.52 -9.84 0.78
N PHE A 164 7.11 -9.28 -0.27
CA PHE A 164 6.90 -7.94 -0.76
C PHE A 164 6.42 -7.96 -2.20
N TRP A 165 5.68 -6.91 -2.58
CA TRP A 165 5.17 -6.74 -3.94
C TRP A 165 5.89 -5.62 -4.66
N PRO A 166 6.19 -5.79 -5.96
CA PRO A 166 6.83 -4.74 -6.73
C PRO A 166 5.87 -3.56 -6.93
N ASP A 167 6.46 -2.39 -7.05
CA ASP A 167 5.90 -1.18 -7.64
C ASP A 167 6.36 -1.10 -9.11
N PHE A 168 5.93 -0.07 -9.85
CA PHE A 168 6.28 0.12 -11.26
C PHE A 168 7.74 0.58 -11.48
N TRP A 169 8.32 1.23 -10.49
CA TRP A 169 9.54 2.03 -10.63
C TRP A 169 10.75 1.29 -10.08
N LYS A 170 11.94 1.75 -10.47
CA LYS A 170 13.19 1.50 -9.74
C LYS A 170 13.68 2.82 -9.13
N THR A 171 14.38 2.72 -8.01
CA THR A 171 15.01 3.89 -7.38
C THR A 171 16.27 4.25 -8.15
N ASP A 172 16.42 5.53 -8.51
CA ASP A 172 17.61 6.03 -9.20
C ASP A 172 18.91 5.68 -8.44
N ILE A 173 19.96 5.33 -9.19
CA ILE A 173 21.27 4.95 -8.62
C ILE A 173 21.94 6.10 -7.86
N GLY A 174 21.61 7.35 -8.21
CA GLY A 174 22.09 8.55 -7.53
C GLY A 174 21.39 8.83 -6.20
N ASN A 175 20.30 8.12 -5.87
CA ASN A 175 19.59 8.33 -4.61
C ASN A 175 20.52 8.03 -3.41
N PRO A 176 20.67 8.96 -2.46
CA PRO A 176 21.60 8.79 -1.34
C PRO A 176 21.27 7.59 -0.45
N ILE A 177 20.04 7.08 -0.47
CA ILE A 177 19.64 5.90 0.32
C ILE A 177 20.58 4.72 0.09
N TRP A 178 21.03 4.47 -1.14
CA TRP A 178 21.90 3.35 -1.49
C TRP A 178 23.21 3.36 -0.70
N LYS A 179 23.81 4.55 -0.53
CA LYS A 179 25.03 4.74 0.26
C LYS A 179 24.76 4.64 1.76
N ILE A 180 23.62 5.16 2.21
CA ILE A 180 23.20 5.13 3.62
C ILE A 180 23.02 3.68 4.10
N VAL A 181 22.37 2.83 3.31
CA VAL A 181 22.09 1.43 3.68
C VAL A 181 23.13 0.43 3.16
N ASP A 182 24.14 0.90 2.42
CA ASP A 182 25.22 0.09 1.85
C ASP A 182 24.72 -1.05 0.94
N ALA A 183 23.78 -0.73 0.04
CA ALA A 183 23.17 -1.69 -0.88
C ALA A 183 23.41 -1.31 -2.34
N THR A 184 23.50 -2.34 -3.21
CA THR A 184 23.86 -2.18 -4.63
C THR A 184 22.88 -2.82 -5.61
N ASP A 185 21.70 -3.23 -5.14
CA ASP A 185 20.68 -3.91 -5.97
C ASP A 185 19.84 -2.90 -6.78
N TYR A 186 20.50 -2.08 -7.60
CA TYR A 186 19.88 -0.98 -8.33
C TYR A 186 18.81 -1.42 -9.33
N GLU A 187 18.88 -2.69 -9.77
CA GLU A 187 17.98 -3.25 -10.78
C GLU A 187 16.67 -3.79 -10.23
N GLU A 188 16.53 -3.90 -8.91
CA GLU A 188 15.31 -4.38 -8.30
C GLU A 188 14.23 -3.28 -8.27
N TYR A 189 13.00 -3.64 -8.64
CA TYR A 189 11.86 -2.73 -8.53
C TYR A 189 11.68 -2.22 -7.09
N GLU A 190 11.16 -1.01 -6.97
CA GLU A 190 10.61 -0.48 -5.73
C GLU A 190 9.54 -1.42 -5.18
N GLN A 191 9.30 -1.28 -3.89
CA GLN A 191 8.30 -2.08 -3.20
C GLN A 191 7.05 -1.24 -3.01
N GLU A 192 5.90 -1.83 -3.35
CA GLU A 192 4.60 -1.28 -3.04
C GLU A 192 4.16 -1.76 -1.65
N SER A 193 3.64 -0.86 -0.83
CA SER A 193 3.23 -1.12 0.56
C SER A 193 1.74 -1.35 0.74
N GLY A 194 0.96 -1.30 -0.35
CA GLY A 194 -0.46 -1.65 -0.36
C GLY A 194 -0.77 -3.05 0.15
N GLN A 195 0.20 -3.96 0.10
CA GLN A 195 0.14 -5.24 0.78
C GLN A 195 1.55 -5.72 1.14
N ILE A 196 1.69 -6.25 2.34
CA ILE A 196 2.97 -6.70 2.90
C ILE A 196 2.71 -7.92 3.78
N LEU A 197 3.49 -8.99 3.60
CA LEU A 197 3.40 -10.17 4.45
C LEU A 197 4.67 -10.29 5.28
N ILE A 198 4.57 -10.27 6.62
CA ILE A 198 5.72 -10.24 7.54
C ILE A 198 5.50 -11.22 8.71
N HIS A 199 6.55 -11.95 9.07
CA HIS A 199 6.68 -12.67 10.32
C HIS A 199 7.44 -11.79 11.33
N LYS A 200 6.75 -11.22 12.33
CA LYS A 200 7.32 -10.20 13.22
C LYS A 200 8.54 -10.67 13.98
N GLU A 201 8.54 -11.88 14.53
CA GLU A 201 9.71 -12.39 15.28
C GLU A 201 10.98 -12.45 14.40
N ARG A 202 10.84 -13.02 13.21
CA ARG A 202 11.94 -13.25 12.28
C ARG A 202 12.46 -11.97 11.62
N CYS A 203 11.58 -10.98 11.46
CA CYS A 203 11.91 -9.71 10.85
C CYS A 203 11.89 -8.56 11.86
N TRP A 204 12.00 -8.85 13.17
CA TRP A 204 11.78 -7.86 14.23
C TRP A 204 12.72 -6.66 14.11
N ALA A 205 14.00 -6.91 13.86
CA ALA A 205 14.98 -5.86 13.72
C ALA A 205 14.71 -4.99 12.48
N ALA A 206 14.38 -5.60 11.34
CA ALA A 206 14.10 -4.88 10.10
C ALA A 206 12.81 -4.05 10.20
N LEU A 207 11.79 -4.57 10.87
CA LEU A 207 10.54 -3.85 11.11
C LEU A 207 10.73 -2.65 12.06
N ASN A 208 11.53 -2.79 13.12
CA ASN A 208 11.87 -1.66 13.99
C ASN A 208 12.72 -0.60 13.26
N LEU A 209 13.67 -1.03 12.44
CA LEU A 209 14.45 -0.10 11.61
C LEU A 209 13.58 0.62 10.56
N CYS A 210 12.60 -0.07 9.98
CA CYS A 210 11.59 0.55 9.12
C CYS A 210 10.84 1.66 9.89
N MET A 211 10.37 1.38 11.10
CA MET A 211 9.71 2.38 11.95
C MET A 211 10.65 3.55 12.29
N TYR A 212 11.92 3.28 12.57
CA TYR A 212 12.94 4.31 12.81
C TYR A 212 13.09 5.27 11.62
N PHE A 213 13.17 4.77 10.39
CA PHE A 213 13.20 5.62 9.20
C PHE A 213 11.95 6.51 9.08
N ASN A 214 10.78 5.98 9.42
CA ASN A 214 9.53 6.73 9.45
C ASN A 214 9.49 7.79 10.56
N GLN A 215 10.10 7.53 11.73
CA GLN A 215 10.24 8.52 12.80
C GLN A 215 11.17 9.67 12.41
N GLN A 216 12.13 9.40 11.53
CA GLN A 216 13.07 10.37 10.96
C GLN A 216 12.62 10.93 9.59
N ARG A 217 11.31 10.91 9.31
CA ARG A 217 10.72 11.30 8.01
C ARG A 217 11.18 12.66 7.48
N ASP A 218 11.46 13.64 8.35
CA ASP A 218 11.82 14.99 7.92
C ASP A 218 13.13 14.99 7.10
N ILE A 219 13.96 13.96 7.33
CA ILE A 219 15.18 13.69 6.58
C ILE A 219 14.93 12.62 5.50
N TYR A 220 14.42 11.44 5.87
CA TYR A 220 14.31 10.32 4.92
C TYR A 220 13.35 10.60 3.77
N TYR A 221 12.25 11.33 4.00
CA TYR A 221 11.27 11.61 2.94
C TYR A 221 11.73 12.72 1.98
N GLN A 222 12.92 13.30 2.19
CA GLN A 222 13.53 14.16 1.18
C GLN A 222 14.00 13.36 -0.05
N PHE A 223 14.25 12.06 0.11
CA PHE A 223 14.73 11.18 -0.97
C PHE A 223 13.97 9.84 -1.07
N LEU A 224 13.13 9.51 -0.09
CA LEU A 224 12.20 8.38 -0.14
C LEU A 224 10.75 8.85 -0.35
N LEU A 225 9.94 8.03 -1.00
CA LEU A 225 8.54 8.29 -1.26
C LEU A 225 7.67 7.73 -0.13
N GLY A 226 7.74 8.36 1.04
CA GLY A 226 6.93 8.01 2.19
C GLY A 226 7.30 6.67 2.83
N ASP A 227 6.34 6.09 3.56
CA ASP A 227 6.52 4.86 4.32
C ASP A 227 6.82 3.67 3.41
N LYS A 228 6.28 3.65 2.18
CA LYS A 228 6.40 2.49 1.28
C LYS A 228 7.84 2.05 1.05
N ASP A 229 8.75 3.02 0.86
CA ASP A 229 10.13 2.71 0.52
C ASP A 229 10.93 2.24 1.76
N THR A 230 10.51 2.66 2.95
CA THR A 230 11.26 2.42 4.20
C THR A 230 11.33 0.93 4.55
N PHE A 231 10.31 0.15 4.20
CA PHE A 231 10.28 -1.30 4.40
C PHE A 231 11.42 -1.99 3.63
N LYS A 232 11.45 -1.90 2.30
CA LYS A 232 12.52 -2.53 1.49
C LYS A 232 13.91 -2.09 1.95
N PHE A 233 14.13 -0.79 2.18
CA PHE A 233 15.45 -0.29 2.55
C PHE A 233 15.90 -0.68 3.96
N ALA A 234 14.98 -0.85 4.91
CA ALA A 234 15.33 -1.38 6.23
C ALA A 234 15.78 -2.84 6.15
N TRP A 235 15.16 -3.65 5.28
CA TRP A 235 15.59 -5.02 5.04
C TRP A 235 16.97 -5.06 4.36
N LYS A 236 17.21 -4.21 3.38
CA LYS A 236 18.52 -4.09 2.71
C LYS A 236 19.62 -3.66 3.69
N ALA A 237 19.37 -2.67 4.54
CA ALA A 237 20.33 -2.19 5.54
C ALA A 237 20.82 -3.31 6.48
N LEU A 238 19.92 -4.22 6.86
CA LEU A 238 20.24 -5.34 7.74
C LEU A 238 20.62 -6.63 7.01
N GLN A 239 20.66 -6.62 5.67
CA GLN A 239 20.80 -7.83 4.84
C GLN A 239 19.77 -8.92 5.22
N GLN A 240 18.58 -8.50 5.67
CA GLN A 240 17.49 -9.38 6.03
C GLN A 240 16.86 -9.96 4.75
N PRO A 241 16.77 -11.30 4.60
CA PRO A 241 16.14 -11.89 3.42
C PRO A 241 14.64 -11.58 3.36
N TYR A 242 14.13 -11.39 2.14
CA TYR A 242 12.71 -11.27 1.79
C TYR A 242 12.48 -11.87 0.39
N SER A 243 11.24 -12.24 0.08
CA SER A 243 10.83 -12.58 -1.29
C SER A 243 10.12 -11.39 -1.93
N MET A 244 10.58 -10.95 -3.10
CA MET A 244 9.83 -10.02 -3.95
C MET A 244 8.99 -10.84 -4.94
N ILE A 245 7.70 -10.51 -5.10
CA ILE A 245 6.87 -11.12 -6.16
C ILE A 245 7.51 -10.85 -7.52
N ALA A 246 7.79 -11.92 -8.26
CA ALA A 246 8.49 -11.85 -9.54
C ALA A 246 7.61 -11.29 -10.67
N THR A 247 6.30 -11.47 -10.58
CA THR A 247 5.35 -10.97 -11.59
C THR A 247 5.23 -9.44 -11.48
N PRO A 248 5.53 -8.69 -12.55
CA PRO A 248 5.41 -7.24 -12.54
C PRO A 248 3.99 -6.75 -12.29
N VAL A 249 3.87 -5.51 -11.83
CA VAL A 249 2.59 -4.82 -11.69
C VAL A 249 1.97 -4.59 -13.07
N ALA A 250 0.65 -4.76 -13.17
CA ALA A 250 -0.14 -4.35 -14.32
C ALA A 250 -1.11 -3.22 -13.96
N PHE A 251 -1.69 -2.56 -14.96
CA PHE A 251 -2.71 -1.52 -14.76
C PHE A 251 -4.10 -2.10 -14.96
N CYS A 252 -5.03 -1.66 -14.11
CA CYS A 252 -6.45 -1.86 -14.26
C CYS A 252 -7.11 -0.52 -14.57
N GLY A 253 -8.04 -0.53 -15.54
CA GLY A 253 -8.68 0.68 -16.01
C GLY A 253 -9.89 0.44 -16.87
N TYR A 254 -10.46 1.54 -17.34
CA TYR A 254 -11.55 1.54 -18.30
C TYR A 254 -11.11 2.17 -19.62
N ALA A 255 -11.76 1.77 -20.71
CA ALA A 255 -11.68 2.42 -22.01
C ALA A 255 -13.11 2.62 -22.51
N GLY A 256 -13.41 3.76 -23.12
CA GLY A 256 -14.76 4.02 -23.65
C GLY A 256 -15.10 3.07 -24.79
N GLU A 257 -16.39 2.87 -25.02
CA GLU A 257 -16.85 2.15 -26.21
C GLU A 257 -16.31 2.80 -27.49
N LEU A 258 -15.97 1.97 -28.48
CA LEU A 258 -15.49 2.40 -29.80
C LEU A 258 -14.19 3.24 -29.79
N ASN A 259 -13.32 3.09 -28.77
CA ASN A 259 -12.08 3.88 -28.61
C ASN A 259 -12.31 5.40 -28.53
N THR A 260 -13.53 5.84 -28.22
CA THR A 260 -13.87 7.27 -28.11
C THR A 260 -13.24 7.93 -26.88
N ILE A 261 -12.91 7.13 -25.86
CA ILE A 261 -12.17 7.55 -24.66
C ILE A 261 -10.91 6.68 -24.56
N PRO A 262 -9.70 7.30 -24.53
CA PRO A 262 -8.45 6.58 -24.31
C PRO A 262 -8.49 5.75 -23.03
N TYR A 263 -7.74 4.65 -22.99
CA TYR A 263 -7.57 3.85 -21.78
C TYR A 263 -7.07 4.73 -20.62
N LYS A 264 -7.66 4.57 -19.44
CA LYS A 264 -7.22 5.23 -18.21
C LYS A 264 -6.95 4.20 -17.13
N GLY A 265 -5.68 4.02 -16.78
CA GLY A 265 -5.29 3.26 -15.60
C GLY A 265 -5.73 3.99 -14.33
N ILE A 266 -6.44 3.28 -13.45
CA ILE A 266 -7.00 3.82 -12.19
C ILE A 266 -6.62 2.99 -10.97
N ALA A 267 -6.12 1.77 -11.18
CA ALA A 267 -5.73 0.84 -10.14
C ALA A 267 -4.52 -0.01 -10.58
N MET A 268 -3.77 -0.53 -9.61
CA MET A 268 -2.71 -1.52 -9.81
C MET A 268 -3.29 -2.92 -9.73
N VAL A 269 -2.80 -3.80 -10.60
CA VAL A 269 -3.07 -5.24 -10.56
C VAL A 269 -1.81 -5.94 -10.09
N GLN A 270 -1.92 -6.63 -8.96
CA GLN A 270 -0.80 -7.29 -8.31
C GLN A 270 -1.10 -8.77 -8.07
N HIS A 271 -0.05 -9.57 -8.10
CA HIS A 271 -0.13 -11.01 -8.25
C HIS A 271 0.41 -11.74 -7.02
N ASP A 272 0.09 -13.02 -6.90
CA ASP A 272 0.72 -13.90 -5.92
C ASP A 272 2.06 -14.49 -6.45
N LEU A 273 2.67 -15.36 -5.65
CA LEU A 273 3.92 -16.07 -5.97
C LEU A 273 3.78 -17.02 -7.18
N GLN A 274 2.56 -17.36 -7.59
CA GLN A 274 2.27 -18.19 -8.77
C GLN A 274 1.90 -17.34 -9.99
N GLY A 275 1.93 -16.00 -9.88
CA GLY A 275 1.56 -15.08 -10.95
C GLY A 275 0.06 -14.96 -11.20
N ARG A 276 -0.79 -15.44 -10.28
CA ARG A 276 -2.24 -15.24 -10.34
C ARG A 276 -2.60 -13.86 -9.78
N ILE A 277 -3.58 -13.19 -10.38
CA ILE A 277 -4.06 -11.90 -9.86
C ILE A 277 -4.67 -12.14 -8.48
N LEU A 278 -4.18 -11.41 -7.48
CA LEU A 278 -4.69 -11.50 -6.12
C LEU A 278 -5.21 -10.15 -5.61
N PHE A 279 -4.64 -9.04 -6.07
CA PHE A 279 -4.92 -7.71 -5.55
C PHE A 279 -5.27 -6.71 -6.66
N ILE A 280 -6.31 -5.91 -6.42
CA ILE A 280 -6.61 -4.70 -7.18
C ILE A 280 -6.54 -3.49 -6.24
N HIS A 281 -5.43 -2.75 -6.32
CA HIS A 281 -5.14 -1.61 -5.46
C HIS A 281 -5.61 -0.31 -6.12
N GLN A 282 -6.64 0.33 -5.54
CA GLN A 282 -7.33 1.49 -6.09
C GLN A 282 -6.66 2.85 -5.75
N ASN A 283 -5.41 3.03 -6.16
CA ASN A 283 -4.59 4.21 -5.79
C ASN A 283 -5.20 5.54 -6.24
N LEU A 284 -6.01 5.55 -7.32
CA LEU A 284 -6.59 6.77 -7.87
C LEU A 284 -8.08 6.96 -7.51
N MET A 285 -8.95 6.03 -7.88
CA MET A 285 -10.40 6.14 -7.71
C MET A 285 -10.87 5.25 -6.57
N LYS A 286 -11.13 5.87 -5.42
CA LYS A 286 -11.53 5.19 -4.19
C LYS A 286 -13.03 5.04 -4.07
N TRP A 287 -13.48 3.98 -3.40
CA TRP A 287 -14.88 3.63 -3.22
C TRP A 287 -15.76 4.74 -2.63
N ASP A 288 -15.19 5.71 -1.91
CA ASP A 288 -15.95 6.86 -1.38
C ASP A 288 -16.55 7.77 -2.45
N VAL A 289 -15.95 7.81 -3.65
CA VAL A 289 -16.41 8.67 -4.76
C VAL A 289 -16.98 7.90 -5.96
N VAL A 290 -16.74 6.59 -6.05
CA VAL A 290 -17.26 5.73 -7.13
C VAL A 290 -18.76 5.57 -6.97
N LYS A 291 -19.55 5.65 -8.05
CA LYS A 291 -21.00 5.44 -7.97
C LYS A 291 -21.34 3.94 -7.88
N ASP A 292 -22.53 3.64 -7.35
CA ASP A 292 -23.00 2.26 -7.14
C ASP A 292 -23.15 1.45 -8.44
N ASP A 293 -23.14 2.10 -9.60
CA ASP A 293 -23.29 1.53 -10.94
C ASP A 293 -22.09 1.80 -11.86
N GLU A 294 -20.98 2.29 -11.30
CA GLU A 294 -19.80 2.70 -12.06
C GLU A 294 -18.75 1.58 -12.07
N PHE A 295 -18.73 0.80 -13.14
CA PHE A 295 -17.71 -0.21 -13.41
C PHE A 295 -16.40 0.42 -13.86
N LEU A 296 -15.33 0.05 -13.16
CA LEU A 296 -14.00 0.62 -13.25
C LEU A 296 -12.97 -0.42 -13.74
N TRP A 297 -13.16 -1.70 -13.40
CA TRP A 297 -12.24 -2.79 -13.71
C TRP A 297 -12.54 -3.45 -15.06
N GLY A 298 -12.51 -2.65 -16.13
CA GLY A 298 -12.89 -3.10 -17.47
C GLY A 298 -11.78 -3.82 -18.25
N LYS A 299 -10.54 -3.34 -18.15
CA LYS A 299 -9.38 -3.87 -18.89
C LYS A 299 -8.11 -3.91 -18.06
N ILE A 300 -7.27 -4.89 -18.33
CA ILE A 300 -5.90 -4.98 -17.82
C ILE A 300 -4.94 -4.53 -18.92
N LYS A 301 -4.00 -3.65 -18.58
CA LYS A 301 -2.90 -3.25 -19.45
C LYS A 301 -1.57 -3.62 -18.80
N LYS A 302 -0.72 -4.39 -19.49
CA LYS A 302 0.56 -4.88 -18.97
C LYS A 302 1.64 -4.92 -20.05
N PHE A 303 2.90 -4.94 -19.65
CA PHE A 303 4.00 -5.25 -20.56
C PHE A 303 3.96 -6.73 -20.95
N LYS A 304 4.28 -7.02 -22.22
CA LYS A 304 4.50 -8.39 -22.66
C LYS A 304 5.74 -8.98 -21.95
N PRO A 305 5.79 -10.30 -21.68
CA PRO A 305 6.93 -10.91 -21.00
C PRO A 305 8.28 -10.64 -21.68
N ASP A 306 8.29 -10.55 -23.01
CA ASP A 306 9.45 -10.30 -23.87
C ASP A 306 9.60 -8.82 -24.28
N ALA A 307 8.88 -7.90 -23.62
CA ALA A 307 8.90 -6.47 -23.91
C ALA A 307 10.33 -5.90 -23.87
N LYS A 308 10.79 -5.38 -25.02
CA LYS A 308 12.08 -4.70 -25.17
C LYS A 308 11.93 -3.19 -25.02
N ASN A 309 10.80 -2.64 -25.46
CA ASN A 309 10.46 -1.25 -25.30
C ASN A 309 9.43 -1.09 -24.19
N ARG A 310 9.86 -0.56 -23.04
CA ARG A 310 9.00 -0.29 -21.89
C ARG A 310 8.96 1.22 -21.65
N LEU A 311 7.79 1.82 -21.85
CA LEU A 311 7.58 3.24 -21.62
C LEU A 311 6.56 3.43 -20.50
N PHE A 312 6.92 4.24 -19.53
CA PHE A 312 6.00 4.71 -18.50
C PHE A 312 5.54 6.12 -18.85
N ILE A 313 4.24 6.33 -18.79
CA ILE A 313 3.60 7.61 -19.11
C ILE A 313 3.09 8.22 -17.82
N LEU A 314 3.58 9.44 -17.56
CA LEU A 314 3.16 10.26 -16.44
C LEU A 314 2.46 11.51 -16.95
N GLU A 315 1.14 11.56 -16.81
CA GLU A 315 0.33 12.67 -17.31
C GLU A 315 -0.35 13.43 -16.18
N ILE A 316 -0.29 14.76 -16.23
CA ILE A 316 -1.10 15.60 -15.37
C ILE A 316 -2.41 15.89 -16.10
N VAL A 317 -3.48 15.22 -15.68
CA VAL A 317 -4.81 15.45 -16.23
C VAL A 317 -5.48 16.58 -15.45
N LYS A 318 -5.94 17.62 -16.16
CA LYS A 318 -6.78 18.67 -15.59
C LYS A 318 -8.20 18.16 -15.45
N LEU A 319 -8.65 18.02 -14.20
CA LEU A 319 -10.01 17.71 -13.83
C LEU A 319 -10.88 18.97 -13.77
N SER A 320 -12.19 18.78 -13.62
CA SER A 320 -13.15 19.86 -13.44
C SER A 320 -12.77 20.76 -12.26
N LYS A 321 -13.12 22.05 -12.35
CA LYS A 321 -12.79 23.09 -11.35
C LYS A 321 -11.28 23.34 -11.16
N GLY A 322 -10.45 23.08 -12.17
CA GLY A 322 -9.03 23.42 -12.18
C GLY A 322 -8.14 22.51 -11.32
N ARG A 323 -8.69 21.41 -10.77
CA ARG A 323 -7.91 20.41 -10.06
C ARG A 323 -7.02 19.66 -11.05
N GLN A 324 -5.80 19.34 -10.65
CA GLN A 324 -4.86 18.54 -11.44
C GLN A 324 -4.69 17.19 -10.75
N LYS A 325 -4.68 16.10 -11.51
CA LYS A 325 -4.41 14.76 -10.99
C LYS A 325 -3.37 14.07 -11.86
N LEU A 326 -2.38 13.50 -11.20
CA LEU A 326 -1.38 12.65 -11.84
C LEU A 326 -2.05 11.33 -12.22
N VAL A 327 -1.90 10.94 -13.48
CA VAL A 327 -2.36 9.67 -14.03
C VAL A 327 -1.14 8.94 -14.59
N PHE A 328 -1.13 7.64 -14.35
CA PHE A 328 -0.07 6.74 -14.76
C PHE A 328 -0.60 5.79 -15.82
N ASP A 329 0.18 5.60 -16.88
CA ASP A 329 -0.09 4.62 -17.94
C ASP A 329 1.24 4.04 -18.44
N ILE A 330 1.17 3.04 -19.32
CA ILE A 330 2.33 2.41 -19.96
C ILE A 330 2.18 2.33 -21.47
N ASP A 331 3.28 2.28 -22.21
CA ASP A 331 3.31 2.17 -23.67
C ASP A 331 4.54 1.39 -24.16
N GLY A 332 4.63 1.11 -25.46
CA GLY A 332 5.64 0.25 -26.06
C GLY A 332 5.10 -1.17 -26.26
N ASP A 333 5.85 -2.18 -25.81
CA ASP A 333 5.51 -3.59 -26.01
C ASP A 333 4.47 -4.06 -24.97
N ILE A 334 3.22 -3.60 -25.13
CA ILE A 334 2.12 -3.84 -24.19
C ILE A 334 1.05 -4.79 -24.73
N SER A 335 0.31 -5.44 -23.84
CA SER A 335 -0.97 -6.09 -24.12
C SER A 335 -2.10 -5.39 -23.35
N VAL A 336 -3.27 -5.30 -23.97
CA VAL A 336 -4.53 -4.89 -23.33
C VAL A 336 -5.50 -6.04 -23.44
N GLU A 337 -5.94 -6.55 -22.29
CA GLU A 337 -6.81 -7.71 -22.18
C GLU A 337 -8.10 -7.27 -21.48
N ASN A 338 -9.24 -7.81 -21.91
CA ASN A 338 -10.46 -7.68 -21.11
C ASN A 338 -10.28 -8.49 -19.82
N PHE A 339 -10.86 -8.03 -18.71
CA PHE A 339 -10.83 -8.82 -17.49
C PHE A 339 -11.53 -10.17 -17.67
N LEU A 340 -11.04 -11.17 -16.93
CA LEU A 340 -11.72 -12.45 -16.76
C LEU A 340 -13.09 -12.21 -16.13
N GLU A 341 -14.09 -12.99 -16.54
CA GLU A 341 -15.47 -12.91 -16.01
C GLU A 341 -15.50 -12.94 -14.47
N GLU A 342 -14.61 -13.73 -13.85
CA GLU A 342 -14.45 -13.81 -12.40
C GLU A 342 -14.15 -12.47 -11.74
N ILE A 343 -13.33 -11.61 -12.35
CA ILE A 343 -12.95 -10.31 -11.76
C ILE A 343 -14.09 -9.31 -11.89
N LEU A 344 -14.86 -9.38 -12.98
CA LEU A 344 -16.09 -8.59 -13.13
C LEU A 344 -17.11 -8.95 -12.04
N GLU A 345 -17.25 -10.23 -11.70
CA GLU A 345 -18.11 -10.65 -10.59
C GLU A 345 -17.63 -10.12 -9.23
N LYS A 346 -16.31 -10.03 -9.01
CA LYS A 346 -15.76 -9.39 -7.81
C LYS A 346 -16.08 -7.89 -7.76
N GLU A 347 -15.99 -7.18 -8.89
CA GLU A 347 -16.37 -5.77 -8.95
C GLU A 347 -17.86 -5.56 -8.69
N LYS A 348 -18.74 -6.39 -9.28
CA LYS A 348 -20.18 -6.35 -9.01
C LYS A 348 -20.49 -6.52 -7.53
N LEU A 349 -19.80 -7.45 -6.86
CA LEU A 349 -19.93 -7.64 -5.42
C LEU A 349 -19.48 -6.38 -4.65
N CYS A 350 -18.35 -5.77 -5.02
CA CYS A 350 -17.88 -4.54 -4.38
C CYS A 350 -18.91 -3.41 -4.51
N LEU A 351 -19.49 -3.23 -5.70
CA LEU A 351 -20.53 -2.23 -5.95
C LEU A 351 -21.83 -2.52 -5.18
N ALA A 352 -22.23 -3.79 -5.06
CA ALA A 352 -23.38 -4.18 -4.25
C ALA A 352 -23.16 -3.86 -2.76
N VAL A 353 -21.99 -4.21 -2.21
CA VAL A 353 -21.61 -3.87 -0.82
C VAL A 353 -21.59 -2.36 -0.61
N LEU A 354 -21.06 -1.60 -1.56
CA LEU A 354 -21.00 -0.14 -1.49
C LEU A 354 -22.41 0.48 -1.45
N LYS A 355 -23.32 -0.03 -2.27
CA LYS A 355 -24.72 0.39 -2.29
C LYS A 355 -25.43 0.06 -0.97
N ASP A 356 -25.22 -1.12 -0.43
CA ASP A 356 -25.79 -1.54 0.85
C ASP A 356 -25.28 -0.66 1.99
N LEU A 357 -23.97 -0.38 2.02
CA LEU A 357 -23.39 0.55 2.99
C LEU A 357 -24.02 1.95 2.90
N ARG A 358 -24.15 2.50 1.68
CA ARG A 358 -24.69 3.86 1.45
C ARG A 358 -26.17 4.00 1.79
N THR A 359 -26.92 2.91 1.73
CA THR A 359 -28.33 2.88 2.13
C THR A 359 -28.53 2.54 3.61
N SER A 360 -27.48 2.10 4.31
CA SER A 360 -27.53 1.80 5.73
C SER A 360 -27.71 3.05 6.59
N GLY A 361 -28.52 2.92 7.66
CA GLY A 361 -28.76 4.01 8.59
C GLY A 361 -27.51 4.41 9.38
N PHE A 362 -26.65 3.45 9.74
CA PHE A 362 -25.44 3.72 10.52
C PHE A 362 -24.42 4.53 9.73
N TYR A 363 -24.26 4.25 8.43
CA TYR A 363 -23.30 4.97 7.61
C TYR A 363 -23.70 6.44 7.41
N LEU A 364 -25.00 6.73 7.26
CA LEU A 364 -25.51 8.10 7.23
C LEU A 364 -25.23 8.83 8.55
N ARG A 365 -25.43 8.17 9.69
CA ARG A 365 -25.09 8.74 11.01
C ARG A 365 -23.59 8.94 11.19
N PHE A 366 -22.77 8.01 10.69
CA PHE A 366 -21.32 8.12 10.72
C PHE A 366 -20.81 9.32 9.91
N ILE A 367 -21.36 9.56 8.72
CA ILE A 367 -21.06 10.76 7.94
C ILE A 367 -21.39 12.02 8.74
N LEU A 368 -22.59 12.09 9.36
CA LEU A 368 -22.99 13.22 10.20
C LEU A 368 -22.07 13.42 11.40
N TYR A 369 -21.66 12.34 12.06
CA TYR A 369 -20.68 12.35 13.15
C TYR A 369 -19.37 13.01 12.70
N LEU A 370 -18.79 12.57 11.59
CA LEU A 370 -17.54 13.15 11.08
C LEU A 370 -17.67 14.63 10.66
N TYR A 371 -18.84 15.03 10.15
CA TYR A 371 -19.11 16.45 9.91
C TYR A 371 -19.08 17.26 11.21
N GLN A 372 -19.65 16.74 12.29
CA GLN A 372 -19.66 17.41 13.59
C GLN A 372 -18.26 17.48 14.20
N THR A 373 -17.49 16.41 14.16
CA THR A 373 -16.10 16.39 14.65
C THR A 373 -15.24 17.41 13.91
N ARG A 374 -15.33 17.49 12.58
CA ARG A 374 -14.58 18.47 11.76
C ARG A 374 -14.98 19.94 11.99
N LEU A 375 -16.16 20.21 12.55
CA LEU A 375 -16.57 21.57 12.93
C LEU A 375 -16.03 21.99 14.30
N ARG A 376 -15.52 21.04 15.10
CA ARG A 376 -15.00 21.27 16.46
C ARG A 376 -13.48 21.43 16.51
N THR A 377 -12.79 20.96 15.47
CA THR A 377 -11.35 21.12 15.20
C THR A 377 -11.12 22.33 14.31
#